data_AF-A0A7J9G6B4-F1
#
_entry.id   AF-A0A7J9G6B4-F1
#
_cell.length_a   1.000
_cell.length_b   1.000
_cell.length_c   1.000
_cell.angle_alpha   90.00
_cell.angle_beta   90.00
_cell.angle_gamma   90.00
#
_symmetry.space_group_name_H-M   'P 1'
#
loop_
_entity.id
_entity.type
_entity.pdbx_description
1 polymer ?
#
loop_
_entity_poly.entity_id
_entity_poly.type
_entity_poly.pdbx_seq_one_letter_code
_entity_poly.pdbx_strand_id
1 'polypeptide(L)'
;MMDSTVVEIRTCVQALIFAKELGFWKVMVEGDALTVIKKVNYSEKDKSTISALTKECKERVSRFEAADFGYVPRRANEATHGLAKEGRRYESSMY
;
A
#
# COMPACT_ATOMS: atom_id res chain seq x y z
N MET A 1 9.64 16.35 3.91
CA MET A 1 8.42 15.64 4.29
C MET A 1 7.93 14.89 3.06
N MET A 2 7.93 13.55 3.08
CA MET A 2 7.32 12.78 1.97
C MET A 2 5.81 12.94 2.03
N ASP A 3 5.15 13.08 0.88
CA ASP A 3 3.69 13.14 0.79
C ASP A 3 3.08 11.85 1.36
N SER A 4 2.04 11.98 2.19
CA SER A 4 1.38 10.82 2.82
C SER A 4 0.95 9.79 1.78
N THR A 5 0.48 10.21 0.62
CA THR A 5 0.05 9.32 -0.46
C THR A 5 1.21 8.53 -1.07
N VAL A 6 2.40 9.14 -1.14
CA VAL A 6 3.62 8.47 -1.60
C VAL A 6 4.05 7.37 -0.62
N VAL A 7 3.93 7.64 0.68
CA VAL A 7 4.24 6.64 1.72
C VAL A 7 3.25 5.48 1.63
N GLU A 8 1.96 5.77 1.58
CA GLU A 8 0.91 4.75 1.53
C GLU A 8 1.03 3.84 0.30
N ILE A 9 1.29 4.40 -0.88
CA ILE A 9 1.43 3.58 -2.09
C ILE A 9 2.70 2.73 -2.08
N ARG A 10 3.78 3.22 -1.46
CA ARG A 10 5.01 2.43 -1.25
C ARG A 10 4.77 1.29 -0.26
N THR A 11 4.08 1.55 0.85
CA THR A 11 3.67 0.52 1.81
C THR A 11 2.84 -0.56 1.12
N CYS A 12 1.90 -0.16 0.25
CA CYS A 12 1.10 -1.07 -0.55
C CYS A 12 1.96 -1.94 -1.49
N VAL A 13 2.91 -1.34 -2.21
CA VAL A 13 3.87 -2.07 -3.06
C VAL A 13 4.66 -3.09 -2.24
N GLN A 14 5.16 -2.69 -1.06
CA GLN A 14 5.92 -3.58 -0.18
C GLN A 14 5.08 -4.74 0.35
N ALA A 15 3.82 -4.48 0.72
CA ALA A 15 2.89 -5.52 1.16
C ALA A 15 2.64 -6.57 0.05
N LEU A 16 2.51 -6.14 -1.20
CA LEU A 16 2.35 -7.05 -2.35
C LEU A 16 3.61 -7.89 -2.61
N ILE A 17 4.80 -7.30 -2.47
CA ILE A 17 6.08 -8.04 -2.55
C ILE A 17 6.12 -9.12 -1.47
N PHE A 18 5.90 -8.71 -0.23
CA PHE A 18 5.94 -9.61 0.92
C PHE A 18 4.94 -10.76 0.78
N ALA A 19 3.70 -10.46 0.35
CA ALA A 19 2.71 -11.50 0.12
C ALA A 19 3.13 -12.50 -0.97
N LYS A 20 3.81 -12.05 -2.03
CA LYS A 20 4.37 -12.96 -3.04
C LYS A 20 5.52 -13.80 -2.54
N GLU A 21 6.43 -13.22 -1.75
CA GLU A 21 7.53 -13.96 -1.13
C GLU A 21 7.02 -15.06 -0.19
N LEU A 22 5.88 -14.82 0.48
CA LEU A 22 5.18 -15.82 1.29
C LEU A 22 4.40 -16.87 0.48
N GLY A 23 4.36 -16.76 -0.86
CA GLY A 23 3.68 -17.71 -1.73
C GLY A 23 2.17 -17.54 -1.82
N PHE A 24 1.62 -16.37 -1.46
CA PHE A 24 0.19 -16.12 -1.64
C PHE A 24 -0.19 -15.92 -3.10
N TRP A 25 -1.25 -16.62 -3.51
CA TRP A 25 -1.82 -16.53 -4.86
C TRP A 25 -3.03 -15.60 -4.91
N LYS A 26 -3.74 -15.46 -3.78
CA LYS A 26 -4.91 -14.59 -3.61
C LYS A 26 -4.69 -13.65 -2.43
N VAL A 27 -4.97 -12.37 -2.60
CA VAL A 27 -4.76 -11.34 -1.57
C VAL A 27 -5.90 -10.33 -1.51
N MET A 28 -6.16 -9.80 -0.32
CA MET A 28 -7.01 -8.64 -0.11
C MET A 28 -6.18 -7.59 0.62
N VAL A 29 -6.01 -6.43 -0.01
CA VAL A 29 -5.25 -5.31 0.56
C VAL A 29 -6.24 -4.32 1.15
N GLU A 30 -6.21 -4.19 2.48
CA GLU A 30 -7.04 -3.25 3.22
C GLU A 30 -6.20 -2.06 3.72
N GLY A 31 -6.71 -0.85 3.55
CA GLY A 31 -6.05 0.36 4.06
C GLY A 31 -6.99 1.55 4.22
N ASP A 32 -6.54 2.58 4.96
CA ASP A 32 -7.29 3.82 5.19
C ASP A 32 -6.94 4.93 4.18
N ALA A 33 -6.00 4.67 3.27
CA ALA A 33 -5.61 5.58 2.19
C ALA A 33 -6.58 5.50 0.99
N LEU A 34 -7.77 6.09 1.13
CA LEU A 34 -8.82 6.06 0.08
C LEU A 34 -8.29 6.52 -1.30
N THR A 35 -7.41 7.53 -1.34
CA THR A 35 -6.79 8.02 -2.58
C THR A 35 -5.96 6.94 -3.28
N VAL A 36 -5.19 6.15 -2.52
CA VAL A 36 -4.39 5.04 -3.07
C VAL A 36 -5.32 3.93 -3.58
N ILE A 37 -6.31 3.54 -2.79
CA ILE A 37 -7.29 2.50 -3.17
C ILE A 37 -8.02 2.88 -4.45
N LYS A 38 -8.49 4.12 -4.56
CA LYS A 38 -9.12 4.63 -5.79
C LYS A 38 -8.14 4.56 -6.97
N LYS A 39 -6.91 5.07 -6.82
CA LYS A 39 -5.92 5.07 -7.91
C LYS A 39 -5.55 3.68 -8.41
N VAL A 40 -5.48 2.69 -7.51
CA VAL A 40 -5.20 1.30 -7.87
C VAL A 40 -6.41 0.67 -8.57
N ASN A 41 -7.64 0.95 -8.12
CA ASN A 41 -8.85 0.40 -8.71
C ASN A 41 -9.27 1.04 -10.06
N TYR A 42 -9.01 2.32 -10.29
CA TYR A 42 -9.43 3.01 -11.52
C TYR A 42 -8.36 2.95 -12.62
N SER A 43 -8.77 2.69 -13.88
CA SER A 43 -7.86 2.56 -15.03
C SER A 43 -7.55 3.88 -15.76
N GLU A 44 -8.00 5.02 -15.24
CA GLU A 44 -7.82 6.30 -15.92
C GLU A 44 -6.32 6.69 -16.00
N LYS A 45 -5.94 7.45 -17.03
CA LYS A 45 -4.56 7.97 -17.19
C LYS A 45 -4.21 8.86 -16.00
N ASP A 46 -3.55 8.27 -15.02
CA ASP A 46 -3.07 8.99 -13.84
C ASP A 46 -1.90 9.91 -14.26
N LYS A 47 -2.15 11.22 -14.32
CA LYS A 47 -1.13 12.25 -14.59
C LYS A 47 -0.49 12.80 -13.31
N SER A 48 -0.78 12.20 -12.15
CA SER A 48 -0.21 12.67 -10.89
C SER A 48 1.27 12.30 -10.75
N THR A 49 1.94 12.97 -9.82
CA THR A 49 3.31 12.70 -9.40
C THR A 49 3.54 11.25 -8.94
N ILE A 50 2.48 10.53 -8.53
CA ILE A 50 2.57 9.14 -8.06
C ILE A 50 2.18 8.10 -9.10
N SER A 51 1.91 8.51 -10.34
CA SER A 51 1.50 7.62 -11.44
C SER A 51 2.43 6.43 -11.66
N ALA A 52 3.75 6.64 -11.55
CA ALA A 52 4.75 5.58 -11.66
C ALA A 52 4.57 4.52 -10.55
N LEU A 53 4.34 4.94 -9.31
CA LEU A 53 4.10 4.05 -8.17
C LEU A 53 2.75 3.34 -8.29
N THR A 54 1.72 4.03 -8.77
CA THR A 54 0.42 3.42 -9.08
C THR A 54 0.56 2.32 -10.13
N LYS A 55 1.37 2.57 -11.17
CA LYS A 55 1.63 1.59 -12.23
C LYS A 55 2.38 0.38 -11.69
N GLU A 56 3.42 0.59 -10.89
CA GLU A 56 4.16 -0.50 -10.23
C GLU A 56 3.23 -1.34 -9.36
N CYS A 57 2.37 -0.71 -8.56
CA CYS A 57 1.40 -1.40 -7.73
C CYS A 57 0.49 -2.30 -8.58
N LYS A 58 -0.10 -1.76 -9.66
CA LYS A 58 -0.94 -2.52 -10.60
C LYS A 58 -0.20 -3.68 -11.28
N GLU A 59 1.05 -3.47 -11.68
CA GLU A 59 1.91 -4.51 -12.28
C GLU A 59 2.26 -5.64 -11.30
N ARG A 60 2.20 -5.39 -9.98
CA ARG A 60 2.37 -6.42 -8.96
C ARG A 60 1.07 -7.14 -8.66
N VAL A 61 -0.04 -6.40 -8.61
CA VAL A 61 -1.40 -6.94 -8.47
C VAL A 61 -1.70 -7.96 -9.55
N SER A 62 -1.33 -7.69 -10.81
CA SER A 62 -1.54 -8.61 -11.94
C SER A 62 -0.79 -9.94 -11.83
N ARG A 63 0.13 -10.09 -10.87
CA ARG A 63 0.85 -11.35 -10.61
C ARG A 63 0.09 -12.27 -9.66
N PHE A 64 -1.01 -11.81 -9.06
CA PHE A 64 -1.90 -12.62 -8.24
C PHE A 64 -3.02 -13.21 -9.09
N GLU A 65 -3.51 -14.39 -8.70
CA GLU A 65 -4.71 -14.98 -9.32
C GLU A 65 -5.96 -14.18 -8.98
N ALA A 66 -6.01 -13.63 -7.76
CA ALA A 66 -7.03 -12.71 -7.30
C ALA A 66 -6.41 -11.68 -6.36
N ALA A 67 -6.72 -10.41 -6.58
CA ALA A 67 -6.26 -9.33 -5.73
C ALA A 67 -7.32 -8.24 -5.65
N ASP A 68 -7.81 -7.99 -4.45
CA ASP A 68 -8.83 -6.98 -4.17
C ASP A 68 -8.28 -5.87 -3.27
N PHE A 69 -8.83 -4.66 -3.42
CA PHE A 69 -8.46 -3.48 -2.64
C PHE A 69 -9.67 -2.92 -1.91
N GLY A 70 -9.63 -3.00 -0.58
CA GLY A 70 -10.70 -2.57 0.31
C GLY A 70 -10.32 -1.33 1.11
N TYR A 71 -11.23 -0.35 1.18
CA TYR A 71 -11.08 0.77 2.12
C TYR A 71 -11.59 0.36 3.49
N VAL A 72 -10.76 0.55 4.50
CA VAL A 72 -11.14 0.38 5.91
C VAL A 72 -10.89 1.70 6.67
N PRO A 73 -11.76 2.09 7.61
CA PRO A 73 -11.51 3.27 8.44
C PRO A 73 -10.21 3.09 9.24
N ARG A 74 -9.51 4.18 9.55
CA ARG A 74 -8.26 4.15 10.33
C ARG A 74 -8.38 3.38 11.66
N ARG A 75 -9.53 3.49 12.34
CA ARG A 75 -9.84 2.75 13.58
C ARG A 75 -9.90 1.22 13.39
N ALA A 76 -10.16 0.75 12.18
CA ALA A 76 -10.10 -0.67 11.83
C ALA A 76 -8.69 -1.08 11.38
N ASN A 77 -7.79 -0.11 11.13
CA ASN A 77 -6.41 -0.31 10.69
C ASN A 77 -5.38 -0.05 11.83
N GLU A 78 -5.78 -0.22 13.09
CA GLU A 78 -4.93 0.09 14.27
C GLU A 78 -3.65 -0.75 14.32
N ALA A 79 -3.68 -1.99 13.83
CA ALA A 79 -2.50 -2.85 13.76
C ALA A 79 -1.41 -2.23 12.85
N THR A 80 -1.79 -1.76 11.67
CA THR A 80 -0.89 -1.06 10.75
C THR A 80 -0.39 0.25 11.34
N HIS A 81 -1.26 1.00 12.04
CA HIS A 81 -0.86 2.21 12.74
C HIS A 81 0.18 1.92 13.84
N GLY A 82 -0.02 0.85 14.61
CA GLY A 82 0.93 0.36 15.62
C GLY A 82 2.29 0.02 15.02
N LEU A 83 2.31 -0.74 13.92
CA LEU A 83 3.54 -1.10 13.21
C LEU A 83 4.28 0.13 12.67
N ALA A 84 3.56 1.09 12.07
CA ALA A 84 4.16 2.33 11.57
C ALA A 84 4.74 3.20 12.71
N LYS A 85 4.07 3.26 13.87
CA LYS A 85 4.54 3.98 15.04
C LYS A 85 5.80 3.34 15.61
N GLU A 86 5.85 2.02 15.68
CA GLU A 86 7.02 1.31 16.21
C GLU A 86 8.22 1.43 15.28
N GLY A 87 8.04 1.30 13.96
CA GLY A 87 9.11 1.52 12.98
C GLY A 87 9.74 2.92 13.10
N ARG A 88 8.94 3.97 13.34
CA ARG A 88 9.44 5.33 13.57
C ARG A 88 10.29 5.45 14.84
N ARG A 89 9.96 4.71 15.90
CA ARG A 89 10.73 4.71 17.16
C ARG A 89 12.10 4.07 16.97
N TYR A 90 12.17 2.99 16.20
CA TYR A 90 13.45 2.35 15.84
C TYR A 90 14.34 3.27 15.02
N GLU A 91 13.79 3.97 14.03
CA GLU A 91 14.56 4.95 13.23
C GLU A 91 15.13 6.06 14.11
N SER A 92 14.33 6.59 15.05
CA SER A 92 14.74 7.66 15.95
C SER A 92 15.71 7.22 17.06
N SER A 93 15.92 5.92 17.27
CA SER A 93 16.88 5.35 18.23
C SER A 93 18.23 5.03 17.59
N MET A 94 18.31 5.03 16.26
CA MET A 94 19.53 4.78 15.48
C MET A 94 20.26 6.09 15.11
N TYR A 95 19.77 7.22 15.62
CA TYR A 95 20.37 8.56 15.57
C TYR A 95 20.50 9.10 17.00
#